data_AF-A0A4Y9EN11-F1
#
_entry.id   AF-A0A4Y9EN11-F1
#
_cell.length_a   1.000
_cell.length_b   1.000
_cell.length_c   1.000
_cell.angle_alpha   90.00
_cell.angle_beta   90.00
_cell.angle_gamma   90.00
#
_symmetry.space_group_name_H-M   'P 1'
#
loop_
_entity.id
_entity.type
_entity.pdbx_description
1 polymer ?
#
loop_
_entity_poly.entity_id
_entity_poly.type
_entity_poly.pdbx_seq_one_letter_code
_entity_poly.pdbx_strand_id
1 'polypeptide(L)'
;MPGLALAGEWLMSSGTSAPSGWTARLSGGASGRTRGLDWNGYAEAGAVNANPYAAGQAFAGWRLPAHGVRVQAGAGVWGAVQVDGNTVDRLDIGPSLRLHAGTLPVDLIVDYRWRVAGNASPGSGVAVTLAGYF
;
A
#
# COMPACT_ATOMS: atom_id res chain seq x y z
N MET A 1 -6.13 -8.09 -0.44
CA MET A 1 -7.32 -8.25 -1.30
C MET A 1 -6.94 -9.15 -2.45
N PRO A 2 -7.49 -10.37 -2.55
CA PRO A 2 -7.35 -11.17 -3.77
C PRO A 2 -8.28 -10.61 -4.85
N GLY A 3 -7.76 -10.44 -6.07
CA GLY A 3 -8.58 -10.00 -7.21
C GLY A 3 -7.85 -9.07 -8.16
N LEU A 4 -8.53 -8.73 -9.25
CA LEU A 4 -8.10 -7.80 -10.29
C LEU A 4 -9.19 -6.74 -10.46
N ALA A 5 -8.79 -5.47 -10.55
CA ALA A 5 -9.70 -4.36 -10.79
C ALA A 5 -9.14 -3.44 -11.89
N LEU A 6 -10.04 -2.99 -12.76
CA LEU A 6 -9.78 -1.97 -13.78
C LEU A 6 -10.74 -0.82 -13.55
N ALA A 7 -10.22 0.41 -13.53
CA ALA A 7 -11.01 1.61 -13.34
C ALA A 7 -10.54 2.71 -14.30
N GLY A 8 -11.50 3.47 -14.82
CA GLY A 8 -11.26 4.68 -15.60
C GLY A 8 -12.26 5.74 -15.17
N GLU A 9 -11.79 6.95 -14.87
CA GLU A 9 -12.62 8.03 -14.34
C GLU A 9 -12.32 9.33 -15.09
N TRP A 10 -13.39 10.09 -15.37
CA TRP A 10 -13.32 11.44 -15.91
C TRP A 10 -13.49 12.45 -14.78
N LEU A 11 -12.56 13.39 -14.66
CA LEU A 11 -12.55 14.44 -13.64
C LEU A 11 -13.07 15.73 -14.28
N MET A 12 -14.23 16.19 -13.83
CA MET A 12 -14.80 17.47 -14.26
C MET A 12 -14.53 18.52 -13.20
N SER A 13 -13.89 19.63 -13.59
CA SER A 13 -13.71 20.77 -12.70
C SER A 13 -14.94 21.67 -12.73
N SER A 14 -15.40 22.10 -11.54
CA SER A 14 -16.48 23.10 -11.39
C SER A 14 -15.96 24.52 -11.14
N GLY A 15 -14.63 24.74 -11.19
CA GLY A 15 -13.99 26.03 -10.93
C GLY A 15 -12.87 26.37 -11.91
N THR A 16 -12.37 27.60 -11.87
CA THR A 16 -11.33 28.10 -12.79
C THR A 16 -9.90 27.66 -12.44
N SER A 17 -9.71 27.07 -11.25
CA SER A 17 -8.38 26.82 -10.66
C SER A 17 -7.76 25.47 -11.01
N ALA A 18 -8.53 24.55 -11.60
CA ALA A 18 -8.04 23.23 -11.98
C ALA A 18 -8.63 22.82 -13.34
N PRO A 19 -7.81 22.34 -14.30
CA PRO A 19 -8.33 21.77 -15.54
C PRO A 19 -9.06 20.45 -15.27
N SER A 20 -10.07 20.16 -16.09
CA SER A 20 -10.64 18.82 -16.19
C SER A 20 -9.57 17.81 -16.61
N GLY A 21 -9.76 16.55 -16.24
CA GLY A 21 -8.74 15.52 -16.43
C GLY A 21 -9.31 14.10 -16.49
N TRP A 22 -8.40 13.12 -16.49
CA TRP A 22 -8.76 11.71 -16.46
C TRP A 22 -7.75 10.91 -15.64
N THR A 23 -8.22 9.78 -15.11
CA THR A 23 -7.37 8.74 -14.54
C THR A 23 -7.75 7.40 -15.13
N ALA A 24 -6.75 6.58 -15.43
CA ALA A 24 -6.95 5.16 -15.70
C ALA A 24 -6.01 4.37 -14.80
N ARG A 25 -6.54 3.32 -14.17
CA ARG A 25 -5.84 2.49 -13.20
C ARG A 25 -6.16 1.02 -13.43
N LEU A 26 -5.12 0.21 -13.35
CA LEU A 26 -5.19 -1.24 -13.16
C LEU A 26 -4.61 -1.56 -11.79
N SER A 27 -5.29 -2.39 -11.02
CA SER A 27 -4.76 -2.90 -9.76
C SER A 27 -5.07 -4.38 -9.60
N GLY A 28 -4.23 -5.05 -8.83
CA GLY A 28 -4.41 -6.47 -8.52
C GLY A 28 -3.69 -6.86 -7.25
N GLY A 29 -4.16 -7.93 -6.63
CA GLY A 29 -3.55 -8.43 -5.41
C GLY A 29 -3.83 -9.89 -5.15
N ALA A 30 -3.04 -10.45 -4.25
CA ALA A 30 -3.14 -11.83 -3.81
C ALA A 30 -2.79 -11.92 -2.32
N SER A 31 -3.33 -12.95 -1.68
CA SER A 31 -2.98 -13.30 -0.30
C SER A 31 -3.11 -14.80 -0.11
N GLY A 32 -2.32 -15.35 0.79
CA GLY A 32 -2.35 -16.77 1.07
C GLY A 32 -1.60 -17.12 2.33
N ARG A 33 -1.55 -18.43 2.58
CA ARG A 33 -0.85 -19.02 3.71
C ARG A 33 -0.08 -20.24 3.23
N THR A 34 1.20 -20.30 3.56
CA THR A 34 2.07 -21.42 3.17
C THR A 34 2.94 -21.81 4.36
N ARG A 35 2.83 -23.07 4.83
CA ARG A 35 3.60 -23.59 5.98
C ARG A 35 3.57 -22.68 7.22
N GLY A 36 2.41 -22.11 7.54
CA GLY A 36 2.23 -21.22 8.69
C GLY A 36 2.68 -19.77 8.49
N LEU A 37 3.28 -19.44 7.34
CA LEU A 37 3.57 -18.07 6.92
C LEU A 37 2.34 -17.48 6.21
N ASP A 38 1.79 -16.40 6.74
CA ASP A 38 0.76 -15.59 6.09
C ASP A 38 1.43 -14.57 5.16
N TRP A 39 0.94 -14.42 3.94
CA TRP A 39 1.46 -13.45 2.98
C TRP A 39 0.35 -12.72 2.24
N ASN A 40 0.60 -11.46 1.88
CA ASN A 40 -0.26 -10.66 1.04
C ASN A 40 0.56 -9.71 0.17
N GLY A 41 0.04 -9.35 -0.99
CA GLY A 41 0.62 -8.30 -1.81
C GLY A 41 -0.41 -7.72 -2.76
N TYR A 42 -0.18 -6.47 -3.15
CA TYR A 42 -0.93 -5.80 -4.21
C TYR A 42 0.02 -4.92 -5.02
N ALA A 43 -0.38 -4.65 -6.25
CA ALA A 43 0.24 -3.64 -7.10
C ALA A 43 -0.83 -2.91 -7.90
N GLU A 44 -0.51 -1.68 -8.29
CA GLU A 44 -1.30 -0.85 -9.18
C GLU A 44 -0.41 -0.07 -10.13
N ALA A 45 -0.93 0.21 -11.31
CA ALA A 45 -0.31 1.10 -12.27
C ALA A 45 -1.39 1.87 -13.02
N GLY A 46 -1.04 3.06 -13.47
CA GLY A 46 -1.99 3.90 -14.16
C GLY A 46 -1.38 5.18 -14.69
N ALA A 47 -2.24 6.08 -15.12
CA ALA A 47 -1.86 7.43 -15.50
C ALA A 47 -2.94 8.42 -15.05
N VAL A 48 -2.49 9.59 -14.62
CA VAL A 48 -3.34 10.76 -14.34
C VAL A 48 -2.96 11.84 -15.34
N ASN A 49 -3.87 12.26 -16.21
CA ASN A 49 -3.59 13.29 -17.23
C ASN A 49 -2.31 13.01 -18.04
N ALA A 50 -2.11 11.74 -18.46
CA ALA A 50 -0.92 11.23 -19.15
C ALA A 50 0.38 11.12 -18.31
N ASN A 51 0.38 11.49 -17.03
CA ASN A 51 1.49 11.24 -16.11
C ASN A 51 1.41 9.83 -15.54
N PRO A 52 2.32 8.90 -15.89
CA PRO A 52 2.27 7.52 -15.43
C PRO A 52 2.73 7.38 -13.97
N TYR A 53 2.17 6.37 -13.30
CA TYR A 53 2.62 5.94 -11.99
C TYR A 53 2.49 4.42 -11.84
N ALA A 54 3.25 3.86 -10.91
CA ALA A 54 3.08 2.48 -10.45
C ALA A 54 3.41 2.40 -8.96
N ALA A 55 2.69 1.57 -8.22
CA ALA A 55 2.93 1.34 -6.81
C ALA A 55 2.58 -0.09 -6.41
N GLY A 56 3.11 -0.54 -5.29
CA GLY A 56 2.77 -1.85 -4.75
C GLY A 56 3.43 -2.12 -3.42
N GLN A 57 2.96 -3.17 -2.78
CA GLN A 57 3.55 -3.68 -1.56
C GLN A 57 3.33 -5.18 -1.43
N ALA A 58 4.20 -5.82 -0.68
CA ALA A 58 4.00 -7.19 -0.21
C ALA A 58 4.44 -7.30 1.25
N PHE A 59 3.83 -8.25 1.95
CA PHE A 59 4.14 -8.59 3.33
C PHE A 59 4.10 -10.10 3.49
N ALA A 60 4.99 -10.61 4.33
CA ALA A 60 4.95 -11.97 4.83
C ALA A 60 5.28 -12.01 6.33
N GLY A 61 4.53 -12.79 7.10
CA GLY A 61 4.73 -12.88 8.55
C GLY A 61 4.02 -14.07 9.19
N TRP A 62 4.34 -14.29 10.46
CA TRP A 62 3.75 -15.36 11.27
C TRP A 62 2.77 -14.80 12.27
N ARG A 63 1.76 -15.61 12.63
CA ARG A 63 0.87 -15.30 13.74
C ARG A 63 1.59 -15.54 15.05
N LEU A 64 1.54 -14.55 15.94
CA LEU A 64 2.05 -14.67 17.29
C LEU A 64 0.93 -15.09 18.24
N PRO A 65 1.22 -15.93 19.25
CA PRO A 65 0.25 -16.26 20.29
C PRO A 65 -0.07 -15.00 21.11
N ALA A 66 -1.35 -14.63 21.15
CA ALA A 66 -1.85 -13.49 21.93
C ALA A 66 -3.30 -13.75 22.36
N HIS A 67 -3.67 -13.28 23.56
CA HIS A 67 -5.01 -13.43 24.10
C HIS A 67 -5.94 -12.31 23.60
N GLY A 68 -7.04 -12.67 22.94
CA GLY A 68 -8.08 -11.72 22.53
C GLY A 68 -7.73 -10.80 21.34
N VAL A 69 -6.50 -10.84 20.83
CA VAL A 69 -6.02 -10.04 19.70
C VAL A 69 -5.29 -10.94 18.72
N ARG A 70 -5.50 -10.77 17.42
CA ARG A 70 -4.68 -11.46 16.40
C ARG A 70 -3.47 -10.60 16.09
N VAL A 71 -2.29 -11.11 16.40
CA VAL A 71 -1.01 -10.44 16.16
C VAL A 71 -0.26 -11.17 15.06
N GLN A 72 0.28 -10.42 14.10
CA GLN A 72 1.22 -10.93 13.10
C GLN A 72 2.49 -10.10 13.10
N ALA A 73 3.65 -10.76 13.06
CA ALA A 73 4.94 -10.12 12.91
C ALA A 73 5.66 -10.69 11.69
N GLY A 74 6.28 -9.81 10.92
CA GLY A 74 6.91 -10.18 9.67
C GLY A 74 7.70 -9.05 9.07
N ALA A 75 7.83 -9.09 7.74
CA ALA A 75 8.50 -8.07 6.96
C ALA A 75 7.68 -7.71 5.74
N GLY A 76 7.88 -6.49 5.24
CA GLY A 76 7.29 -6.00 4.02
C GLY A 76 8.31 -5.42 3.04
N VAL A 77 7.84 -5.26 1.82
CA VAL A 77 8.46 -4.49 0.74
C VAL A 77 7.41 -3.56 0.18
N TRP A 78 7.81 -2.33 -0.14
CA TRP A 78 6.92 -1.32 -0.70
C TRP A 78 7.65 -0.57 -1.80
N GLY A 79 6.97 -0.31 -2.90
CA GLY A 79 7.53 0.40 -4.05
C GLY A 79 6.53 1.39 -4.63
N ALA A 80 7.01 2.54 -5.06
CA ALA A 80 6.21 3.47 -5.85
C ALA A 80 7.11 4.28 -6.79
N VAL A 81 6.57 4.65 -7.95
CA VAL A 81 7.16 5.58 -8.90
C VAL A 81 6.06 6.45 -9.49
N GLN A 82 6.33 7.75 -9.60
CA GLN A 82 5.46 8.72 -10.26
C GLN A 82 6.31 9.60 -11.16
N VAL A 83 5.80 9.87 -12.36
CA VAL A 83 6.45 10.72 -13.35
C VAL A 83 5.57 11.94 -13.58
N ASP A 84 6.00 13.10 -13.08
CA ASP A 84 5.31 14.38 -13.29
C ASP A 84 6.33 15.54 -13.28
N GLY A 85 6.81 15.91 -14.47
CA GLY A 85 7.93 16.85 -14.66
C GLY A 85 9.30 16.30 -14.24
N ASN A 86 9.37 15.66 -13.07
CA ASN A 86 10.50 14.87 -12.59
C ASN A 86 10.01 13.48 -12.12
N THR A 87 10.89 12.49 -12.18
CA THR A 87 10.61 11.15 -11.64
C THR A 87 10.88 11.13 -10.13
N VAL A 88 9.86 10.77 -9.37
CA VAL A 88 9.95 10.55 -7.93
C VAL A 88 9.62 9.09 -7.65
N ASP A 89 10.56 8.39 -7.01
CA ASP A 89 10.47 6.96 -6.79
C ASP A 89 10.95 6.56 -5.40
N ARG A 90 10.52 5.39 -4.96
CA ARG A 90 10.90 4.83 -3.67
C ARG A 90 10.76 3.32 -3.66
N LEU A 91 11.76 2.65 -3.10
CA LEU A 91 11.70 1.25 -2.70
C LEU A 91 12.09 1.12 -1.22
N ASP A 92 11.22 0.53 -0.43
CA ASP A 92 11.41 0.26 0.99
C ASP A 92 11.36 -1.22 1.30
N ILE A 93 12.10 -1.62 2.34
CA ILE A 93 11.94 -2.91 3.03
C ILE A 93 11.96 -2.70 4.54
N GLY A 94 11.41 -3.64 5.31
CA GLY A 94 11.59 -3.64 6.75
C GLY A 94 10.55 -4.41 7.54
N PRO A 95 10.67 -4.42 8.88
CA PRO A 95 9.78 -5.17 9.74
C PRO A 95 8.38 -4.54 9.79
N SER A 96 7.39 -5.39 10.03
CA SER A 96 5.98 -5.03 10.09
C SER A 96 5.27 -5.80 11.19
N LEU A 97 4.50 -5.09 12.02
CA LEU A 97 3.64 -5.63 13.05
C LEU A 97 2.19 -5.29 12.70
N ARG A 98 1.32 -6.31 12.69
CA ARG A 98 -0.11 -6.15 12.40
C ARG A 98 -0.95 -6.66 13.56
N LEU A 99 -1.86 -5.83 14.03
CA LEU A 99 -2.76 -6.08 15.14
C LEU A 99 -4.19 -5.98 14.63
N HIS A 100 -4.96 -7.05 14.77
CA HIS A 100 -6.40 -7.03 14.48
C HIS A 100 -7.12 -7.18 15.81
N ALA A 101 -7.82 -6.12 16.22
CA ALA A 101 -8.64 -6.16 17.42
C ALA A 101 -9.84 -7.08 17.14
N GLY A 102 -10.00 -8.18 17.88
CA GLY A 102 -11.08 -9.13 17.58
C GLY A 102 -12.48 -8.57 17.84
N THR A 103 -12.59 -7.60 18.74
CA THR A 103 -13.85 -7.01 19.22
C THR A 103 -14.18 -5.66 18.60
N LEU A 104 -13.19 -4.98 18.01
CA LEU A 104 -13.35 -3.71 17.32
C LEU A 104 -13.03 -3.95 15.85
N PRO A 105 -13.81 -3.44 14.90
CA PRO A 105 -13.55 -3.62 13.47
C PRO A 105 -12.40 -2.70 13.03
N VAL A 106 -11.22 -2.87 13.63
CA VAL A 106 -10.05 -2.00 13.46
C VAL A 106 -8.78 -2.83 13.34
N ASP A 107 -7.99 -2.51 12.33
CA ASP A 107 -6.65 -3.04 12.10
C ASP A 107 -5.61 -1.95 12.29
N LEU A 108 -4.57 -2.26 13.06
CA LEU A 108 -3.41 -1.40 13.28
C LEU A 108 -2.16 -2.08 12.69
N ILE A 109 -1.46 -1.36 11.81
CA ILE A 109 -0.22 -1.80 11.19
C ILE A 109 0.87 -0.79 11.55
N VAL A 110 2.01 -1.30 12.03
CA VAL A 110 3.19 -0.51 12.33
C VAL A 110 4.36 -1.09 11.55
N ASP A 111 4.90 -0.29 10.65
CA ASP A 111 6.01 -0.65 9.78
C ASP A 111 7.21 0.23 10.09
N TYR A 112 8.41 -0.34 10.09
CA TYR A 112 9.63 0.44 9.94
C TYR A 112 10.12 0.27 8.51
N ARG A 113 10.16 1.37 7.74
CA ARG A 113 10.47 1.36 6.31
C ARG A 113 11.86 1.92 6.07
N TRP A 114 12.83 1.06 5.78
CA TRP A 114 14.14 1.48 5.28
C TRP A 114 14.05 1.75 3.79
N ARG A 115 14.32 2.99 3.38
CA ARG A 115 14.43 3.34 1.96
C ARG A 115 15.75 2.80 1.42
N VAL A 116 15.67 1.79 0.55
CA VAL A 116 16.83 1.15 -0.08
C VAL A 116 17.14 1.72 -1.46
N ALA A 117 16.15 2.32 -2.12
CA ALA A 117 16.33 3.04 -3.39
C ALA A 117 15.30 4.16 -3.57
N GLY A 118 15.61 5.07 -4.50
CA GLY A 118 14.78 6.19 -4.89
C GLY A 118 14.99 7.47 -4.08
N ASN A 119 14.36 8.54 -4.54
CA ASN A 119 14.56 9.90 -4.04
C ASN A 119 13.37 10.47 -3.24
N ALA A 120 12.23 9.77 -3.18
CA ALA A 120 11.00 10.32 -2.58
C ALA A 120 11.13 10.55 -1.07
N SER A 121 10.87 11.78 -0.63
CA SER A 121 10.83 12.16 0.79
C SER A 121 9.55 11.67 1.49
N PRO A 122 9.56 11.44 2.82
CA PRO A 122 10.70 11.52 3.76
C PRO A 122 11.70 10.35 3.59
N GLY A 123 12.78 10.31 4.36
CA GLY A 123 13.71 9.17 4.39
C GLY A 123 13.13 7.91 5.07
N SER A 124 14.01 7.06 5.61
CA SER A 124 13.61 5.89 6.40
C SER A 124 12.87 6.29 7.68
N GLY A 125 11.88 5.52 8.10
CA GLY A 125 11.12 5.83 9.32
C GLY A 125 9.95 4.92 9.61
N VAL A 126 9.22 5.24 10.67
CA VAL A 126 8.02 4.51 11.09
C VAL A 126 6.82 4.98 10.27
N ALA A 127 6.03 4.03 9.78
CA ALA A 127 4.71 4.26 9.21
C ALA A 127 3.67 3.53 10.08
N VAL A 128 2.58 4.23 10.40
CA VAL A 128 1.46 3.67 11.16
C VAL A 128 0.22 3.77 10.29
N THR A 129 -0.47 2.65 10.07
CA THR A 129 -1.75 2.59 9.36
C THR A 129 -2.83 2.10 10.31
N LEU A 130 -3.93 2.84 10.35
CA LEU A 130 -5.14 2.49 11.07
C LEU A 130 -6.27 2.32 10.05
N ALA A 131 -6.86 1.14 9.98
CA ALA A 131 -7.98 0.84 9.11
C ALA A 131 -9.20 0.45 9.94
N GLY A 132 -10.35 1.06 9.67
CA GLY A 132 -11.63 0.71 10.28
C GLY A 132 -12.58 0.13 9.24
N TYR A 133 -13.42 -0.83 9.65
CA TYR A 133 -14.51 -1.35 8.84
C TYR A 133 -15.83 -0.85 9.44
N PHE A 134 -16.61 -0.08 8.68
CA PHE A 134 -17.88 0.54 9.09
C PHE A 134 -18.96 0.33 8.04
#